data_AF-A0A6P0N2A8-F1
#
_entry.id   AF-A0A6P0N2A8-F1
#
_cell.length_a   1.000
_cell.length_b   1.000
_cell.length_c   1.000
_cell.angle_alpha   90.00
_cell.angle_beta   90.00
_cell.angle_gamma   90.00
#
_symmetry.space_group_name_H-M   'P 1'
#
loop_
_entity.id
_entity.type
_entity.pdbx_description
1 polymer ?
#
loop_
_entity_poly.entity_id
_entity_poly.type
_entity_poly.pdbx_seq_one_letter_code
_entity_poly.pdbx_strand_id
1 'polypeptide(L)'
;MSKKTLAGIIDSGNDYLVKVKKNQPKLYQQIETESNQQTPRQKVIHHEKTRNRNTLRQIEVFEPPENLDPQWIGVGCVIKVSETKCDVKASK
;
A
#
# COMPACT_ATOMS: atom_id res chain seq x y z
N MET A 1 14.67 -0.89 6.00
CA MET A 1 14.50 -2.11 6.80
C MET A 1 15.68 -3.01 6.52
N SER A 2 16.28 -3.61 7.55
CA SER A 2 17.37 -4.56 7.35
C SER A 2 16.80 -5.91 6.91
N LYS A 3 17.48 -6.59 5.98
CA LYS A 3 17.07 -7.90 5.45
C LYS A 3 16.94 -8.96 6.55
N LYS A 4 17.83 -8.91 7.56
CA LYS A 4 17.82 -9.81 8.73
C LYS A 4 16.56 -9.67 9.58
N THR A 5 15.91 -8.51 9.54
CA THR A 5 14.72 -8.23 10.34
C THR A 5 13.49 -8.96 9.79
N LEU A 6 13.32 -9.05 8.47
CA LEU A 6 12.18 -9.75 7.87
C LEU A 6 12.24 -11.25 8.11
N ALA A 7 13.44 -11.84 7.96
CA ALA A 7 13.64 -13.27 8.19
C ALA A 7 13.29 -13.65 9.64
N GLY A 8 13.78 -12.88 10.62
CA GLY A 8 13.45 -13.14 12.02
C GLY A 8 11.96 -13.02 12.34
N ILE A 9 11.22 -12.12 11.69
CA ILE A 9 9.77 -12.00 11.88
C ILE A 9 9.06 -13.27 11.39
N ILE A 10 9.41 -13.74 10.18
CA ILE A 10 8.84 -14.97 9.60
C ILE A 10 9.21 -16.19 10.45
N ASP A 11 10.47 -16.33 10.84
CA ASP A 11 10.96 -17.46 11.67
C ASP A 11 10.25 -17.53 13.03
N SER A 12 9.85 -16.38 13.57
CA SER A 12 9.06 -16.29 14.81
C SER A 12 7.57 -16.53 14.63
N GLY A 13 7.10 -16.82 13.40
CA GLY A 13 5.70 -17.07 13.07
C GLY A 13 4.81 -15.83 13.07
N ASN A 14 5.40 -14.64 12.95
CA ASN A 14 4.67 -13.38 12.97
C ASN A 14 4.46 -12.80 11.57
N ASP A 15 3.36 -12.06 11.40
CA ASP A 15 3.10 -11.28 10.19
C ASP A 15 3.85 -9.94 10.22
N TYR A 16 4.08 -9.36 9.04
CA TYR A 16 4.69 -8.04 8.92
C TYR A 16 3.94 -7.14 7.93
N LEU A 17 4.02 -5.83 8.19
CA LEU A 17 3.58 -4.79 7.26
C LEU A 17 4.72 -3.79 7.05
N VAL A 18 5.21 -3.68 5.82
CA VAL A 18 6.29 -2.74 5.47
C VAL A 18 5.76 -1.65 4.55
N LYS A 19 5.95 -0.40 4.96
CA LYS A 19 5.71 0.76 4.09
C LYS A 19 6.85 0.92 3.09
N VAL A 20 6.52 0.88 1.81
CA VAL A 20 7.45 1.21 0.72
C VAL A 20 7.69 2.72 0.70
N LYS A 21 8.95 3.13 0.70
CA LYS A 21 9.36 4.54 0.72
C LYS A 21 9.99 4.93 -0.61
N LYS A 22 9.79 6.19 -1.03
CA LYS A 22 10.34 6.73 -2.29
C LYS A 22 11.88 6.72 -2.39
N ASN A 23 12.58 6.63 -1.26
CA ASN A 23 14.04 6.48 -1.25
C ASN A 23 14.52 5.09 -1.72
N GLN A 24 13.60 4.17 -2.05
CA GLN A 24 13.85 2.91 -2.75
C GLN A 24 13.19 2.96 -4.13
N PRO A 25 13.75 3.75 -5.07
CA PRO A 25 13.04 4.14 -6.28
C PRO A 25 12.64 2.97 -7.17
N LYS A 26 13.50 1.95 -7.32
CA LYS A 26 13.22 0.76 -8.15
C LYS A 26 11.99 -0.01 -7.65
N LEU A 27 11.98 -0.35 -6.36
CA LEU A 27 10.87 -1.06 -5.73
C LEU A 27 9.58 -0.23 -5.78
N TYR A 28 9.68 1.06 -5.46
CA TYR A 28 8.53 1.96 -5.48
C TYR A 28 7.91 2.02 -6.89
N GLN A 29 8.73 2.24 -7.92
CA GLN A 29 8.27 2.32 -9.31
C GLN A 29 7.67 1.01 -9.81
N GLN A 30 8.28 -0.13 -9.47
CA GLN A 30 7.76 -1.45 -9.83
C GLN A 30 6.36 -1.66 -9.23
N ILE A 31 6.22 -1.48 -7.91
CA ILE A 31 4.94 -1.63 -7.21
C ILE A 31 3.89 -0.65 -7.73
N GLU A 32 4.28 0.61 -7.99
CA GLU A 32 3.38 1.62 -8.54
C GLU A 32 2.92 1.27 -9.96
N THR A 33 3.84 0.81 -10.82
CA THR A 33 3.52 0.41 -12.21
C THR A 33 2.57 -0.78 -12.23
N GLU A 34 2.89 -1.82 -11.48
CA GLU A 34 2.10 -3.04 -11.49
C GLU A 34 0.72 -2.85 -10.85
N SER A 35 0.63 -2.14 -9.73
CA SER A 35 -0.66 -1.81 -9.12
C SER A 35 -1.52 -0.84 -9.95
N ASN A 36 -0.95 -0.17 -10.96
CA ASN A 36 -1.71 0.62 -11.93
C ASN A 36 -2.21 -0.21 -13.13
N GLN A 37 -1.59 -1.36 -13.39
CA GLN A 37 -1.91 -2.23 -14.52
C GLN A 37 -2.80 -3.42 -14.11
N GLN A 38 -2.65 -3.90 -12.88
CA GLN A 38 -3.41 -5.02 -12.35
C GLN A 38 -4.79 -4.59 -11.85
N THR A 39 -5.77 -5.49 -11.93
CA THR A 39 -7.05 -5.34 -11.23
C THR A 39 -6.86 -5.75 -9.77
N PRO A 40 -7.28 -4.94 -8.78
CA PRO A 40 -7.14 -5.31 -7.38
C PRO A 40 -8.03 -6.52 -7.05
N ARG A 41 -7.50 -7.46 -6.25
CA ARG A 41 -8.28 -8.60 -5.73
C ARG A 41 -9.37 -8.15 -4.76
N GLN A 42 -9.12 -7.05 -4.05
CA GLN A 42 -10.05 -6.44 -3.11
C GLN A 42 -9.92 -4.93 -3.15
N LYS A 43 -11.06 -4.24 -3.03
CA LYS A 43 -11.15 -2.79 -3.02
C LYS A 43 -12.17 -2.33 -1.98
N VAL A 44 -11.76 -1.39 -1.14
CA VAL A 44 -12.63 -0.75 -0.15
C VAL A 44 -12.48 0.76 -0.27
N ILE A 45 -13.60 1.48 -0.21
CA ILE A 45 -13.64 2.94 -0.20
C ILE A 45 -14.22 3.37 1.15
N HIS A 46 -13.51 4.26 1.82
CA HIS A 46 -13.91 4.86 3.09
C HIS A 46 -14.07 6.36 2.92
N HIS A 47 -15.23 6.87 3.32
CA HIS A 47 -15.52 8.30 3.35
C HIS A 47 -15.47 8.76 4.81
N GLU A 48 -14.59 9.72 5.09
CA GLU A 48 -14.46 10.33 6.41
C GLU A 48 -14.79 11.81 6.31
N LYS A 49 -15.79 12.26 7.08
CA LYS A 49 -16.14 13.68 7.21
C LYS A 49 -15.83 14.15 8.63
N THR A 50 -14.91 15.11 8.71
CA THR A 50 -14.61 15.87 9.94
C THR A 50 -15.10 17.30 9.77
N ARG A 51 -15.07 18.11 10.84
CA ARG A 51 -15.54 19.51 10.82
C ARG A 51 -14.98 20.34 9.65
N ASN A 52 -13.71 20.13 9.31
CA ASN A 52 -12.97 20.96 8.34
C ASN A 52 -12.45 20.18 7.13
N ARG A 53 -12.79 18.89 6.99
CA ARG A 53 -12.19 18.04 5.96
C ARG A 53 -13.10 16.89 5.60
N ASN A 54 -13.30 16.70 4.30
CA ASN A 54 -13.83 15.47 3.73
C ASN A 54 -12.66 14.70 3.09
N THR A 55 -12.46 13.46 3.50
CA THR A 55 -11.43 12.58 2.97
C THR A 55 -12.08 11.34 2.38
N LEU A 56 -11.74 11.06 1.13
CA LEU A 56 -11.98 9.78 0.49
C LEU A 56 -10.70 8.95 0.57
N ARG A 57 -10.73 7.81 1.24
CA ARG A 57 -9.62 6.84 1.25
C ARG A 57 -10.02 5.61 0.46
N GLN A 58 -9.27 5.32 -0.58
CA GLN A 58 -9.39 4.09 -1.37
C GLN A 58 -8.26 3.15 -0.97
N ILE A 59 -8.62 1.92 -0.57
CA ILE A 59 -7.68 0.85 -0.21
C ILE A 59 -7.86 -0.26 -1.23
N GLU A 60 -6.77 -0.61 -1.91
CA GLU A 60 -6.75 -1.63 -2.95
C GLU A 60 -5.66 -2.66 -2.61
N VAL A 61 -6.01 -3.94 -2.71
CA VAL A 61 -5.10 -5.06 -2.45
C VAL A 61 -4.83 -5.78 -3.76
N PHE A 62 -3.56 -6.06 -4.03
CA PHE A 62 -3.07 -6.72 -5.25
C PHE A 62 -2.25 -7.94 -4.89
N GLU A 63 -2.11 -8.84 -5.85
CA GLU A 63 -1.11 -9.89 -5.79
C GLU A 63 0.29 -9.26 -5.83
N PRO A 64 1.30 -9.90 -5.21
CA PRO A 64 2.67 -9.41 -5.29
C PRO A 64 3.21 -9.53 -6.73
N PRO A 65 4.08 -8.60 -7.15
CA PRO A 65 4.84 -8.72 -8.38
C PRO A 65 5.57 -10.07 -8.51
N GLU A 66 5.44 -10.75 -9.64
CA GLU A 66 6.13 -12.03 -9.89
C GLU A 66 7.66 -11.85 -9.89
N ASN A 67 8.13 -10.69 -10.34
CA ASN A 67 9.54 -10.32 -10.44
C ASN A 67 9.99 -9.40 -9.30
N LEU A 68 9.39 -9.51 -8.11
CA LEU A 68 9.83 -8.77 -6.94
C LEU A 68 11.25 -9.18 -6.54
N ASP A 69 12.06 -8.23 -6.06
CA ASP A 69 13.40 -8.53 -5.54
C ASP A 69 13.30 -9.63 -4.45
N PRO A 70 13.99 -10.79 -4.61
CA PRO A 70 13.91 -11.92 -3.70
C PRO A 70 14.24 -11.60 -2.24
N GLN A 71 14.86 -10.45 -1.96
CA GLN A 71 15.07 -9.99 -0.58
C GLN A 71 13.75 -9.73 0.18
N TRP A 72 12.64 -9.54 -0.53
CA TRP A 72 11.29 -9.39 0.04
C TRP A 72 10.67 -10.78 0.21
N ILE A 73 11.12 -11.47 1.25
CA ILE A 73 10.70 -12.83 1.57
C ILE A 73 9.28 -12.87 2.16
N GLY A 74 8.47 -13.85 1.75
CA GLY A 74 7.14 -14.07 2.33
C GLY A 74 6.13 -12.96 2.07
N VAL A 75 6.24 -12.23 0.95
CA VAL A 75 5.27 -11.19 0.59
C VAL A 75 3.93 -11.85 0.26
N GLY A 76 2.90 -11.52 1.03
CA GLY A 76 1.54 -12.03 0.81
C GLY A 76 0.69 -11.17 -0.12
N CYS A 77 0.86 -9.84 -0.11
CA CYS A 77 0.12 -8.93 -0.98
C CYS A 77 0.75 -7.53 -1.04
N VAL A 78 0.31 -6.74 -2.01
CA VAL A 78 0.58 -5.30 -2.10
C VAL A 78 -0.68 -4.54 -1.71
N ILE A 79 -0.55 -3.58 -0.79
CA ILE A 79 -1.66 -2.71 -0.37
C ILE A 79 -1.36 -1.28 -0.86
N LYS A 80 -2.22 -0.76 -1.73
CA LYS A 80 -2.19 0.63 -2.19
C LYS A 80 -3.26 1.44 -1.47
N VAL A 81 -2.86 2.57 -0.92
CA VAL A 81 -3.77 3.52 -0.27
C VAL A 81 -3.70 4.85 -1.00
N SER A 82 -4.82 5.28 -1.55
CA SER A 82 -4.97 6.58 -2.21
C SER A 82 -5.92 7.45 -1.40
N GLU A 83 -5.52 8.69 -1.13
CA GLU A 83 -6.35 9.66 -0.42
C GLU A 83 -6.70 10.84 -1.34
N THR A 84 -7.98 11.15 -1.45
CA THR A 84 -8.47 12.35 -2.14
C THR A 84 -9.14 13.25 -1.13
N LYS A 85 -8.73 14.51 -1.08
CA LYS A 85 -9.45 15.55 -0.32
C LYS A 85 -10.62 16.00 -1.17
N CYS A 86 -11.83 15.92 -0.64
CA CYS A 86 -12.98 16.52 -1.28
C CYS A 86 -13.13 17.95 -0.73
N ASP A 87 -13.20 18.94 -1.62
CA ASP A 87 -13.48 20.31 -1.19
C ASP A 87 -14.83 20.36 -0.49
N VAL A 88 -14.83 20.92 0.72
CA VAL A 88 -16.08 21.30 1.39
C VAL A 88 -16.55 22.55 0.66
N LYS A 89 -17.42 22.41 -0.35
CA LYS A 89 -18.10 23.59 -0.89
C LYS A 89 -18.83 24.24 0.28
N ALA A 90 -18.38 25.43 0.66
CA ALA A 90 -19.09 26.26 1.61
C ALA A 90 -20.43 26.62 0.96
N SER A 91 -21.52 26.04 1.46
CA SER A 91 -22.86 26.56 1.20
C SER A 91 -22.90 27.98 1.75
N LYS A 92 -23.03 28.96 0.85
CA LYS A 92 -23.40 30.35 1.19
C LYS A 92 -24.86 30.39 1.64
#